data_AF-A0A6P5RMR3-F1
#
_entry.id   AF-A0A6P5RMR3-F1
#
_cell.length_a   1.000
_cell.length_b   1.000
_cell.length_c   1.000
_cell.angle_alpha   90.00
_cell.angle_beta   90.00
_cell.angle_gamma   90.00
#
_symmetry.space_group_name_H-M   'P 1'
#
loop_
_entity.id
_entity.type
_entity.pdbx_description
1 polymer ?
#
loop_
_entity_poly.entity_id
_entity_poly.type
_entity_poly.pdbx_seq_one_letter_code
_entity_poly.pdbx_strand_id
1 'polypeptide(L)'
;MDRWHGVLKVPLNPNARTYYRVAASLCLSRTSKTLTAPSANAIFFNGDRVAGTGNPVIERLSDLQNIAEILVSKIGESTNAWVIDASVFNGPFAVYRDFVPSVNQWGEPKSYCPVGSPAFESIISLLSSCLQEVYIDLTL
;
A
#
# COMPACT_ATOMS: atom_id res chain seq x y z
N MET A 1 -3.58 -2.09 21.12
CA MET A 1 -2.37 -1.38 20.62
C MET A 1 -2.84 -0.03 20.06
N ASP A 2 -2.05 1.05 20.10
CA ASP A 2 -2.43 2.26 19.35
C ASP A 2 -2.01 2.07 17.89
N ARG A 3 -2.51 2.94 17.01
CA ARG A 3 -2.24 2.84 15.58
C ARG A 3 -2.07 4.21 14.96
N TRP A 4 -1.14 4.27 14.01
CA TRP A 4 -1.06 5.38 13.07
C TRP A 4 -1.89 5.03 11.83
N HIS A 5 -2.64 5.99 11.31
CA HIS A 5 -3.47 5.82 10.12
C HIS A 5 -3.26 7.04 9.20
N GLY A 6 -3.13 6.79 7.91
CA GLY A 6 -3.02 7.86 6.94
C GLY A 6 -2.82 7.37 5.52
N VAL A 7 -2.93 8.29 4.56
CA VAL A 7 -2.63 8.05 3.15
C VAL A 7 -1.36 8.81 2.78
N LEU A 8 -0.33 8.07 2.41
CA LEU A 8 0.94 8.59 1.97
C LEU A 8 0.98 8.67 0.46
N LYS A 9 1.68 9.67 -0.07
CA LYS A 9 1.98 9.79 -1.50
C LYS A 9 3.49 9.68 -1.67
N VAL A 10 3.97 8.50 -2.04
CA VAL A 10 5.41 8.20 -2.09
C VAL A 10 5.83 7.73 -3.49
N PRO A 11 7.05 8.03 -3.93
CA PRO A 11 7.60 7.45 -5.14
C PRO A 11 8.01 5.98 -4.90
N LEU A 12 8.06 5.16 -5.95
CA LEU A 12 8.51 3.77 -5.84
C LEU A 12 10.00 3.66 -5.50
N ASN A 13 10.81 4.56 -6.08
CA ASN A 13 12.23 4.71 -5.82
C ASN A 13 12.61 6.19 -6.02
N PRO A 14 13.80 6.64 -5.58
CA PRO A 14 14.18 8.06 -5.63
C PRO A 14 14.17 8.69 -7.04
N ASN A 15 14.29 7.86 -8.09
CA ASN A 15 14.30 8.32 -9.49
C ASN A 15 12.93 8.13 -10.18
N ALA A 16 11.94 7.57 -9.48
CA ALA A 16 10.63 7.29 -10.05
C ALA A 16 9.89 8.61 -10.32
N ARG A 17 9.26 8.69 -11.48
CA ARG A 17 8.39 9.82 -11.86
C ARG A 17 6.95 9.63 -11.41
N THR A 18 6.57 8.39 -11.10
CA THR A 18 5.24 8.00 -10.64
C THR A 18 5.19 7.96 -9.13
N TYR A 19 4.08 8.44 -8.58
CA TYR A 19 3.79 8.40 -7.16
C TYR A 19 2.65 7.43 -6.91
N TYR A 20 2.78 6.67 -5.84
CA TYR A 20 1.78 5.75 -5.36
C TYR A 20 1.05 6.37 -4.17
N ARG A 21 -0.26 6.14 -4.11
CA ARG A 21 -1.03 6.42 -2.90
C ARG A 21 -1.10 5.15 -2.08
N VAL A 22 -0.58 5.21 -0.86
CA VAL A 22 -0.55 4.07 0.05
C VAL A 22 -1.32 4.46 1.30
N ALA A 23 -2.49 3.87 1.53
CA ALA A 23 -3.09 3.94 2.84
C ALA A 23 -2.41 2.93 3.75
N ALA A 24 -1.95 3.40 4.90
CA ALA A 24 -1.28 2.57 5.87
C ALA A 24 -2.00 2.67 7.21
N SER A 25 -2.14 1.52 7.86
CA SER A 25 -2.52 1.42 9.26
C SER A 25 -1.40 0.66 9.96
N LEU A 26 -0.68 1.34 10.86
CA LEU A 26 0.56 0.85 11.43
C LEU A 26 0.46 0.72 12.95
N CYS A 27 1.00 -0.36 13.49
CA CYS A 27 1.12 -0.60 14.92
C CYS A 27 1.96 0.49 15.58
N LEU A 28 1.40 1.15 16.60
CA LEU A 28 2.02 2.23 17.34
C LEU A 28 2.05 1.91 18.84
N SER A 29 3.19 2.18 19.47
CA SER A 29 3.32 2.10 20.91
C SER A 29 2.54 3.24 21.57
N ARG A 30 1.66 2.89 22.51
CA ARG A 30 0.94 3.88 23.33
C ARG A 30 1.88 4.80 24.09
N THR A 31 2.95 4.21 24.64
CA THR A 31 3.83 4.87 25.60
C THR A 31 4.89 5.72 24.93
N SER A 32 5.56 5.17 23.91
CA SER A 32 6.65 5.88 23.22
C SER A 32 6.18 6.67 22.01
N LYS A 33 4.93 6.46 21.55
CA LYS A 33 4.40 7.02 20.29
C LYS A 33 5.28 6.75 19.06
N THR A 34 6.06 5.68 19.12
CA THR A 34 6.87 5.17 18.02
C THR A 34 6.20 3.97 17.37
N LEU A 35 6.53 3.70 16.10
CA LEU A 35 6.11 2.49 15.42
C LEU A 35 6.63 1.24 16.14
N THR A 36 5.83 0.18 16.14
CA THR A 36 6.16 -1.12 16.76
C THR A 36 6.11 -2.23 15.72
N ALA A 37 6.91 -3.28 15.94
CA ALA A 37 6.91 -4.45 15.07
C ALA A 37 5.52 -5.13 15.08
N PRO A 38 4.90 -5.34 13.90
CA PRO A 38 3.64 -6.06 13.82
C PRO A 38 3.87 -7.58 13.88
N SER A 39 2.82 -8.35 14.19
CA SER A 39 2.84 -9.81 14.04
C SER A 39 2.74 -10.26 12.58
N ALA A 40 2.19 -9.41 11.71
CA ALA A 40 2.04 -9.66 10.28
C ALA A 40 1.92 -8.36 9.49
N ASN A 41 2.18 -8.42 8.18
CA ASN A 41 1.88 -7.34 7.24
C ASN A 41 0.84 -7.83 6.24
N ALA A 42 -0.29 -7.13 6.14
CA ALA A 42 -1.28 -7.32 5.10
C ALA A 42 -1.02 -6.31 3.98
N ILE A 43 -0.70 -6.79 2.78
CA ILE A 43 -0.46 -5.96 1.60
C ILE A 43 -1.58 -6.21 0.61
N PHE A 44 -2.33 -5.16 0.31
CA PHE A 44 -3.47 -5.20 -0.60
C PHE A 44 -3.23 -4.22 -1.74
N PHE A 45 -3.19 -4.74 -2.97
CA PHE A 45 -3.11 -3.91 -4.16
C PHE A 45 -4.52 -3.55 -4.60
N ASN A 46 -4.85 -2.26 -4.55
CA ASN A 46 -6.14 -1.74 -4.93
C ASN A 46 -6.23 -1.59 -6.46
N GLY A 47 -7.37 -2.02 -7.00
CA GLY A 47 -7.74 -1.83 -8.40
C GLY A 47 -8.44 -0.48 -8.62
N ASP A 48 -9.32 -0.44 -9.62
CA ASP A 48 -10.07 0.78 -9.93
C ASP A 48 -10.98 1.20 -8.77
N ARG A 49 -11.23 2.51 -8.68
CA ARG A 49 -12.17 3.06 -7.70
C ARG A 49 -13.52 3.26 -8.36
N VAL A 50 -14.56 2.70 -7.73
CA VAL A 50 -15.95 2.87 -8.19
C VAL A 50 -16.69 3.73 -7.17
N ALA A 51 -16.45 5.04 -7.21
CA ALA A 51 -17.12 6.01 -6.35
C ALA A 51 -18.39 6.59 -7.01
N GLY A 52 -19.34 7.07 -6.19
CA GLY A 52 -20.55 7.73 -6.68
C GLY A 52 -21.66 6.78 -7.15
N THR A 53 -21.61 5.53 -6.70
CA THR A 53 -22.64 4.51 -6.91
C THR A 53 -23.87 4.71 -6.03
N GLY A 54 -23.72 5.41 -4.91
CA GLY A 54 -24.75 5.54 -3.87
C GLY A 54 -24.94 4.29 -3.01
N ASN A 55 -24.22 3.19 -3.29
CA ASN A 55 -24.22 2.00 -2.47
C ASN A 55 -23.21 2.16 -1.32
N PRO A 56 -23.64 2.15 -0.04
CA PRO A 56 -22.76 2.45 1.09
C PRO A 56 -21.59 1.46 1.25
N VAL A 57 -21.77 0.20 0.82
CA VAL A 57 -20.69 -0.80 0.87
C VAL A 57 -19.63 -0.49 -0.18
N ILE A 58 -20.05 -0.11 -1.39
CA ILE A 58 -19.13 0.22 -2.48
C ILE A 58 -18.38 1.52 -2.18
N GLU A 59 -19.07 2.55 -1.68
CA GLU A 59 -18.42 3.81 -1.29
C GLU A 59 -17.38 3.57 -0.19
N ARG A 60 -17.73 2.74 0.82
CA ARG A 60 -16.80 2.38 1.90
C ARG A 60 -15.57 1.65 1.37
N LEU A 61 -15.75 0.70 0.46
CA LEU A 61 -14.64 -0.07 -0.14
C LEU A 61 -13.86 0.72 -1.21
N SER A 62 -14.33 1.89 -1.62
CA SER A 62 -13.62 2.76 -2.56
C SER A 62 -12.62 3.71 -1.89
N ASP A 63 -12.69 3.82 -0.56
CA ASP A 63 -11.73 4.58 0.25
C ASP A 63 -10.60 3.69 0.77
N LEU A 64 -9.36 4.08 0.50
CA LEU A 64 -8.18 3.29 0.84
C LEU A 64 -8.00 3.10 2.35
N GLN A 65 -8.32 4.10 3.16
CA GLN A 65 -8.17 4.02 4.62
C GLN A 65 -9.20 3.06 5.21
N ASN A 66 -10.44 3.14 4.75
CA ASN A 66 -11.49 2.19 5.12
C ASN A 66 -11.08 0.75 4.78
N ILE A 67 -10.46 0.51 3.62
CA ILE A 67 -9.93 -0.83 3.27
C ILE A 67 -8.86 -1.26 4.28
N ALA A 68 -7.90 -0.37 4.62
CA ALA A 68 -6.85 -0.68 5.58
C ALA A 68 -7.42 -1.05 6.97
N GLU A 69 -8.42 -0.30 7.44
CA GLU A 69 -9.12 -0.57 8.70
C GLU A 69 -9.88 -1.90 8.64
N ILE A 70 -10.54 -2.20 7.53
CA ILE A 70 -11.22 -3.48 7.32
C ILE A 70 -10.20 -4.63 7.41
N LEU A 71 -9.05 -4.52 6.75
CA LEU A 71 -8.00 -5.55 6.80
C LEU A 71 -7.51 -5.78 8.24
N VAL A 72 -7.23 -4.72 8.99
CA VAL A 72 -6.84 -4.83 10.41
C VAL A 72 -7.95 -5.50 11.23
N SER A 73 -9.20 -5.09 11.05
CA SER A 73 -10.34 -5.65 11.79
C SER A 73 -10.57 -7.14 11.52
N LYS A 74 -10.21 -7.62 10.33
CA LYS A 74 -10.40 -9.01 9.91
C LYS A 74 -9.23 -9.91 10.25
N ILE A 75 -8.01 -9.38 10.22
CA ILE A 75 -6.78 -10.16 10.45
C ILE A 75 -6.36 -10.10 11.91
N GLY A 76 -6.41 -8.93 12.55
CA GLY A 76 -6.05 -8.73 13.94
C GLY A 76 -5.33 -7.39 14.20
N GLU A 77 -5.47 -6.90 15.43
CA GLU A 77 -4.93 -5.58 15.85
C GLU A 77 -3.40 -5.47 15.82
N SER A 78 -2.68 -6.60 15.81
CA SER A 78 -1.22 -6.64 15.74
C SER A 78 -0.68 -6.66 14.30
N THR A 79 -1.54 -6.53 13.30
CA THR A 79 -1.17 -6.50 11.88
C THR A 79 -0.97 -5.07 11.38
N ASN A 80 0.07 -4.83 10.59
CA ASN A 80 0.16 -3.63 9.75
C ASN A 80 -0.62 -3.87 8.46
N ALA A 81 -1.42 -2.90 8.02
CA ALA A 81 -2.12 -2.97 6.74
C ALA A 81 -1.60 -1.90 5.78
N TRP A 82 -1.36 -2.30 4.54
CA TRP A 82 -0.86 -1.48 3.45
C TRP A 82 -1.78 -1.65 2.25
N VAL A 83 -2.49 -0.60 1.87
CA VAL A 83 -3.38 -0.59 0.71
C VAL A 83 -2.76 0.30 -0.35
N ILE A 84 -2.25 -0.32 -1.40
CA ILE A 84 -1.46 0.33 -2.45
C ILE A 84 -2.36 0.57 -3.65
N ASP A 85 -2.58 1.83 -3.98
CA ASP A 85 -3.32 2.24 -5.16
C ASP A 85 -2.37 2.37 -6.37
N ALA A 86 -2.78 1.81 -7.51
CA ALA A 86 -2.00 1.96 -8.74
C ALA A 86 -1.84 3.44 -9.11
N SER A 87 -0.65 3.84 -9.54
CA SER A 87 -0.36 5.22 -9.97
C SER A 87 -1.21 5.65 -11.17
N VAL A 88 -1.50 4.71 -12.07
CA VAL A 88 -2.42 4.83 -13.21
C VAL A 88 -3.17 3.52 -13.35
N PHE A 89 -4.51 3.55 -13.30
CA PHE A 89 -5.32 2.37 -13.57
C PHE A 89 -5.44 2.14 -15.08
N ASN A 90 -5.05 0.95 -15.53
CA ASN A 90 -5.18 0.50 -16.93
C ASN A 90 -5.47 -1.01 -17.02
N GLY A 91 -6.26 -1.51 -16.06
CA GLY A 91 -6.62 -2.92 -15.93
C GLY A 91 -6.22 -3.54 -14.58
N PRO A 92 -6.64 -4.79 -14.31
CA PRO A 92 -6.45 -5.44 -13.01
C PRO A 92 -5.00 -5.57 -12.55
N PHE A 93 -4.06 -5.59 -13.50
CA PHE A 93 -2.63 -5.74 -13.25
C PHE A 93 -1.85 -4.43 -13.33
N ALA A 94 -2.52 -3.28 -13.47
CA ALA A 94 -1.88 -1.98 -13.65
C ALA A 94 -0.90 -1.63 -12.52
N VAL A 95 -1.15 -2.15 -11.33
CA VAL A 95 -0.27 -1.96 -10.17
C VAL A 95 1.13 -2.53 -10.39
N TYR A 96 1.28 -3.63 -11.15
CA TYR A 96 2.57 -4.29 -11.37
C TYR A 96 3.46 -3.57 -12.38
N ARG A 97 2.93 -2.59 -13.11
CA ARG A 97 3.62 -1.90 -14.20
C ARG A 97 5.03 -1.45 -13.84
N ASP A 98 5.19 -0.88 -12.63
CA ASP A 98 6.47 -0.36 -12.16
C ASP A 98 7.18 -1.36 -11.20
N PHE A 99 6.53 -2.46 -10.81
CA PHE A 99 7.08 -3.44 -9.86
C PHE A 99 7.81 -4.59 -10.54
N VAL A 100 7.46 -4.94 -11.78
CA VAL A 100 8.12 -6.05 -12.50
C VAL A 100 8.84 -5.56 -13.77
N PRO A 101 9.95 -6.20 -14.18
CA PRO A 101 10.80 -5.70 -15.27
C PRO A 101 10.12 -5.63 -16.64
N SER A 102 9.13 -6.49 -16.90
CA SER A 102 8.50 -6.55 -18.22
C SER A 102 7.01 -6.85 -18.12
N VAL A 103 6.21 -5.86 -18.51
CA VAL A 103 4.75 -5.95 -18.61
C VAL A 103 4.27 -5.65 -20.02
N ASN A 104 3.06 -6.10 -20.36
CA ASN A 104 2.33 -5.62 -21.53
C ASN A 104 1.67 -4.25 -21.24
N GLN A 105 0.91 -3.73 -22.20
CA GLN A 105 0.27 -2.41 -22.08
C GLN A 105 -0.76 -2.30 -20.94
N TRP A 106 -1.27 -3.42 -20.43
CA TRP A 106 -2.24 -3.49 -19.33
C TRP A 106 -1.59 -3.74 -17.96
N GLY A 107 -0.25 -3.79 -17.89
CA GLY A 107 0.49 -4.07 -16.65
C GLY A 107 0.67 -5.56 -16.35
N GLU A 108 0.23 -6.46 -17.22
CA GLU A 108 0.37 -7.90 -16.99
C GLU A 108 1.82 -8.34 -17.24
N PRO A 109 2.43 -9.12 -16.33
CA PRO A 109 3.75 -9.68 -16.56
C PRO A 109 3.79 -10.51 -17.84
N LYS A 110 4.74 -10.24 -18.75
CA LYS A 110 4.83 -10.98 -20.03
C LYS A 110 5.18 -12.45 -19.86
N SER A 111 5.94 -12.77 -18.82
CA SER A 111 6.32 -14.13 -18.44
C SER A 111 6.73 -14.14 -16.97
N TYR A 112 6.52 -15.26 -16.28
CA TYR A 112 7.12 -15.47 -14.98
C TYR A 112 8.61 -15.78 -15.12
N CYS A 113 9.46 -15.01 -14.44
CA CYS A 113 10.88 -15.31 -14.29
C CYS A 113 11.18 -15.37 -12.79
N PRO A 114 11.59 -16.53 -12.23
CA PRO A 114 11.91 -16.65 -10.81
C PRO A 114 13.28 -16.05 -10.44
N VAL A 115 14.03 -15.50 -11.41
CA VAL A 115 15.39 -15.00 -11.22
C VAL A 115 15.38 -13.50 -10.93
N GLY A 116 16.05 -13.10 -9.84
CA GLY A 116 15.97 -11.74 -9.30
C GLY A 116 14.61 -11.51 -8.66
N SER A 117 14.50 -10.80 -7.54
CA SER A 117 13.28 -10.70 -6.74
C SER A 117 12.47 -9.46 -7.15
N PRO A 118 11.84 -9.42 -8.34
CA PRO A 118 11.70 -8.18 -9.07
C PRO A 118 10.61 -7.30 -8.44
N ALA A 119 9.45 -7.93 -8.15
CA ALA A 119 8.36 -7.29 -7.44
C ALA A 119 8.68 -7.05 -5.97
N PHE A 120 9.42 -7.95 -5.33
CA PHE A 120 9.73 -7.87 -3.91
C PHE A 120 10.58 -6.65 -3.59
N GLU A 121 11.66 -6.41 -4.33
CA GLU A 121 12.54 -5.25 -4.12
C GLU A 121 11.76 -3.94 -4.26
N SER A 122 10.90 -3.85 -5.28
CA SER A 122 10.02 -2.70 -5.51
C SER A 122 9.02 -2.49 -4.36
N ILE A 123 8.40 -3.56 -3.85
CA ILE A 123 7.49 -3.48 -2.69
C ILE A 123 8.25 -3.00 -1.45
N ILE A 124 9.41 -3.59 -1.14
CA ILE A 124 10.22 -3.21 0.01
C ILE A 124 10.63 -1.74 -0.09
N SER A 125 11.07 -1.29 -1.27
CA SER A 125 11.41 0.12 -1.52
C SER A 125 10.22 1.04 -1.23
N LEU A 126 9.04 0.73 -1.76
CA LEU A 126 7.82 1.52 -1.54
C LEU A 126 7.42 1.60 -0.06
N LEU A 127 7.40 0.46 0.63
CA LEU A 127 7.02 0.41 2.05
C LEU A 127 8.08 1.08 2.93
N SER A 128 9.35 1.00 2.57
CA SER A 128 10.43 1.70 3.27
C SER A 128 10.29 3.21 3.14
N SER A 129 9.97 3.72 1.94
CA SER A 129 9.67 5.13 1.74
C SER A 129 8.45 5.57 2.57
N CYS A 130 7.40 4.76 2.65
CA CYS A 130 6.25 5.04 3.51
C CYS A 130 6.66 5.17 4.99
N LEU A 131 7.45 4.21 5.50
CA LEU A 131 7.91 4.23 6.90
C LEU A 131 8.78 5.44 7.20
N GLN A 132 9.60 5.88 6.24
CA GLN A 132 10.42 7.08 6.38
C GLN A 132 9.58 8.34 6.50
N GLU A 133 8.53 8.51 5.67
CA GLU A 133 7.60 9.63 5.78
C GLU A 133 6.87 9.62 7.13
N VAL A 134 6.37 8.45 7.57
CA VAL A 134 5.70 8.34 8.88
C VAL A 134 6.67 8.65 10.04
N TYR A 135 7.92 8.25 9.93
CA TYR A 135 8.94 8.58 10.93
C TYR A 135 9.17 10.09 11.02
N ILE A 136 9.23 10.78 9.88
CA ILE A 136 9.33 12.24 9.83
C ILE A 136 8.08 12.87 10.47
N ASP A 137 6.89 12.43 10.10
CA ASP A 137 5.62 12.94 10.65
C ASP A 137 5.49 12.74 12.17
N LEU A 138 6.02 11.64 12.72
CA LEU A 138 5.96 11.35 14.16
C LEU A 138 7.04 12.10 14.97
N THR A 139 8.02 12.70 14.31
CA THR A 139 9.14 13.40 14.97
C THR A 139 9.10 14.92 14.84
N LEU A 140 8.17 15.45 14.03
CA LEU A 140 7.83 16.86 13.91
C LEU A 140 6.65 17.23 14.83
#